data_AF-A0A355V808-F1
#
_entry.id   AF-A0A355V808-F1
#
_cell.length_a   1.000
_cell.length_b   1.000
_cell.length_c   1.000
_cell.angle_alpha   90.00
_cell.angle_beta   90.00
_cell.angle_gamma   90.00
#
_symmetry.space_group_name_H-M   'P 1'
#
loop_
_entity.id
_entity.type
_entity.pdbx_description
1 polymer ?
#
loop_
_entity_poly.entity_id
_entity_poly.type
_entity_poly.pdbx_seq_one_letter_code
_entity_poly.pdbx_strand_id
1 'polypeptide(L)'
;MKQIGLIYRSALLSVSLLFVACTPENGGYVDNAPPADPGPPVYGGQLRVALEGETNNWLPGRGNHVAPAALTVAMALFDPLVRLDHEGQFRPYLAESVTPNESYDQWTVRLRPGVVFHDGTPLDADAIKWNFDNLHKRQGSVTFGSIRDIDRVEVIDELTVVYHLTQTVVPFPDMLTRAVGWPVSPTAVQQYGEEAGLYPVGTGPFKLVSWRRDDRLV
;
A
#
# COMPACT_ATOMS: atom_id res chain seq x y z
N MET A 1 13.99 45.38 -80.60
CA MET A 1 14.21 44.38 -81.67
C MET A 1 14.86 43.14 -81.07
N LYS A 2 14.22 41.97 -81.26
CA LYS A 2 14.69 40.57 -81.08
C LYS A 2 15.15 40.15 -79.67
N GLN A 3 14.31 39.43 -78.90
CA GLN A 3 14.17 37.95 -78.82
C GLN A 3 15.51 37.18 -78.70
N ILE A 4 15.68 36.50 -77.57
CA ILE A 4 16.10 35.08 -77.44
C ILE A 4 15.50 34.58 -76.11
N GLY A 5 14.73 33.50 -76.18
CA GLY A 5 14.09 32.87 -75.02
C GLY A 5 14.97 31.79 -74.39
N LEU A 6 14.75 31.53 -73.10
CA LEU A 6 15.14 30.27 -72.49
C LEU A 6 14.03 29.80 -71.55
N ILE A 7 13.46 28.67 -71.92
CA ILE A 7 12.41 27.93 -71.26
C ILE A 7 13.04 27.23 -70.04
N TYR A 8 12.55 27.51 -68.82
CA TYR A 8 12.81 26.63 -67.68
C TYR A 8 11.48 26.03 -67.22
N ARG A 9 11.40 24.71 -67.40
CA ARG A 9 10.27 23.88 -66.98
C ARG A 9 10.30 23.73 -65.46
N SER A 10 9.15 23.95 -64.87
CA SER A 10 8.78 23.63 -63.49
C SER A 10 8.93 22.14 -63.20
N ALA A 11 9.65 21.81 -62.13
CA ALA A 11 9.63 20.49 -61.51
C ALA A 11 9.14 20.67 -60.06
N LEU A 12 7.86 20.38 -59.84
CA LEU A 12 7.25 20.21 -58.53
C LEU A 12 7.78 18.91 -57.92
N LEU A 13 8.61 19.02 -56.89
CA LEU A 13 9.03 17.86 -56.09
C LEU A 13 7.88 17.51 -55.13
N SER A 14 7.08 16.52 -55.51
CA SER A 14 6.07 15.91 -54.64
C SER A 14 6.77 15.04 -53.58
N VAL A 15 6.85 15.52 -52.34
CA VAL A 15 7.22 14.71 -51.19
C VAL A 15 6.04 13.81 -50.85
N SER A 16 6.09 12.56 -51.28
CA SER A 16 5.13 11.53 -50.89
C SER A 16 5.35 11.17 -49.42
N LEU A 17 4.45 11.64 -48.54
CA LEU A 17 4.29 11.07 -47.20
C LEU A 17 3.84 9.62 -47.35
N LEU A 18 4.72 8.67 -47.08
CA LEU A 18 4.35 7.28 -46.83
C LEU A 18 3.78 7.20 -45.41
N PHE A 19 2.46 7.35 -45.28
CA PHE A 19 1.75 6.80 -44.14
C PHE A 19 1.81 5.28 -44.27
N VAL A 20 2.67 4.63 -43.49
CA VAL A 20 2.50 3.20 -43.20
C VAL A 20 1.32 3.10 -42.24
N ALA A 21 0.14 2.91 -42.82
CA ALA A 21 -1.01 2.41 -42.10
C ALA A 21 -0.68 0.98 -41.67
N CYS A 22 -0.40 0.75 -40.38
CA CYS A 22 -0.54 -0.58 -39.82
C CYS A 22 -2.04 -0.91 -39.86
N THR A 23 -2.41 -1.74 -40.83
CA THR A 23 -3.70 -2.42 -40.88
C THR A 23 -3.92 -3.20 -39.59
N PRO A 24 -5.15 -3.24 -39.05
CA PRO A 24 -5.44 -3.97 -37.82
C PRO A 24 -5.33 -5.46 -38.13
N GLU A 25 -4.23 -6.09 -37.74
CA GLU A 25 -4.22 -7.54 -37.56
C GLU A 25 -5.13 -7.82 -36.36
N ASN A 26 -6.33 -8.30 -36.67
CA ASN A 26 -7.22 -9.08 -35.84
C ASN A 26 -7.02 -8.86 -34.34
N GLY A 27 -7.88 -8.01 -33.77
CA GLY A 27 -8.20 -8.05 -32.35
C GLY A 27 -8.66 -9.47 -32.01
N GLY A 28 -7.69 -10.32 -31.69
CA GLY A 28 -7.93 -11.61 -31.09
C GLY A 28 -8.69 -11.32 -29.81
N TYR A 29 -9.91 -11.83 -29.75
CA TYR A 29 -10.43 -12.33 -28.50
C TYR A 29 -9.26 -12.98 -27.77
N VAL A 30 -8.90 -12.47 -26.58
CA VAL A 30 -8.09 -13.27 -25.67
C VAL A 30 -8.79 -14.63 -25.60
N ASP A 31 -8.07 -15.65 -26.04
CA ASP A 31 -8.56 -17.01 -26.00
C ASP A 31 -8.88 -17.31 -24.54
N ASN A 32 -10.16 -17.34 -24.19
CA ASN A 32 -10.66 -17.74 -22.87
C ASN A 32 -10.56 -19.26 -22.72
N ALA A 33 -9.57 -19.90 -23.36
CA ALA A 33 -9.18 -21.25 -23.06
C ALA A 33 -8.97 -21.35 -21.54
N PRO A 34 -9.60 -22.33 -20.87
CA PRO A 34 -9.33 -22.60 -19.46
C PRO A 34 -7.81 -22.68 -19.27
N PRO A 35 -7.25 -22.10 -18.20
CA PRO A 35 -5.85 -22.29 -17.89
C PRO A 35 -5.55 -23.79 -17.94
N ALA A 36 -4.49 -24.16 -18.68
CA ALA A 36 -3.99 -25.53 -18.64
C ALA A 36 -3.82 -25.96 -17.18
N ASP A 37 -4.16 -27.21 -16.86
CA ASP A 37 -4.04 -27.74 -15.50
C ASP A 37 -2.65 -27.39 -14.94
N PRO A 38 -2.56 -26.50 -13.93
CA PRO A 38 -1.28 -26.01 -13.42
C PRO A 38 -0.49 -27.10 -12.68
N GLY A 39 -1.06 -28.30 -12.55
CA GLY A 39 -0.51 -29.37 -11.74
C GLY A 39 -0.72 -29.10 -10.25
N PRO A 40 -0.17 -29.97 -9.39
CA PRO A 40 -0.27 -29.79 -7.95
C PRO A 40 0.50 -28.54 -7.48
N PRO A 41 0.04 -27.84 -6.42
CA PRO A 41 0.79 -26.74 -5.81
C PRO A 41 2.19 -27.16 -5.40
N VAL A 42 3.19 -26.33 -5.72
CA VAL A 42 4.59 -26.50 -5.31
C VAL A 42 5.00 -25.38 -4.37
N TYR A 43 5.87 -25.68 -3.40
CA TYR A 43 6.45 -24.67 -2.54
C TYR A 43 7.59 -23.92 -3.27
N GLY A 44 7.65 -22.61 -3.05
CA GLY A 44 8.65 -21.72 -3.65
C GLY A 44 8.22 -21.16 -5.01
N GLY A 45 9.21 -20.66 -5.76
CA GLY A 45 8.99 -19.99 -7.04
C GLY A 45 8.94 -18.46 -6.92
N GLN A 46 8.61 -17.80 -8.02
CA GLN A 46 8.47 -16.35 -8.11
C GLN A 46 7.08 -16.01 -8.65
N LEU A 47 6.31 -15.28 -7.85
CA LEU A 47 5.08 -14.65 -8.34
C LEU A 47 5.42 -13.28 -8.91
N ARG A 48 5.05 -13.03 -10.17
CA ARG A 48 5.17 -11.72 -10.81
C ARG A 48 3.78 -11.12 -10.98
N VAL A 49 3.56 -9.97 -10.36
CA VAL A 49 2.30 -9.25 -10.40
C VAL A 49 2.54 -7.92 -11.11
N ALA A 50 1.79 -7.67 -12.18
CA ALA A 50 1.78 -6.36 -12.83
C ALA A 50 0.88 -5.41 -12.03
N LEU A 51 1.39 -4.21 -11.74
CA LEU A 51 0.70 -3.18 -10.98
C LEU A 51 0.48 -1.95 -11.87
N GLU A 52 -0.65 -1.25 -11.70
CA GLU A 52 -0.99 -0.05 -12.48
C GLU A 52 -0.21 1.21 -12.06
N GLY A 53 0.48 1.15 -10.91
CA GLY A 53 1.28 2.24 -10.36
C GLY A 53 1.86 1.89 -9.00
N GLU A 54 2.53 2.85 -8.36
CA GLU A 54 3.14 2.68 -7.04
C GLU A 54 2.91 3.89 -6.13
N THR A 55 3.08 3.70 -4.82
CA THR A 55 3.09 4.81 -3.85
C THR A 55 4.43 5.54 -3.88
N ASN A 56 4.54 6.68 -3.20
CA ASN A 56 5.80 7.41 -3.07
C ASN A 56 6.58 7.10 -1.79
N ASN A 57 5.95 6.42 -0.83
CA ASN A 57 6.51 6.12 0.47
C ASN A 57 5.73 4.96 1.10
N TRP A 58 6.38 3.95 1.65
CA TRP A 58 5.66 2.82 2.27
C TRP A 58 5.32 3.00 3.75
N LEU A 59 5.70 4.12 4.38
CA LEU A 59 5.27 4.38 5.76
C LEU A 59 3.79 4.79 5.80
N PRO A 60 2.94 4.09 6.58
CA PRO A 60 1.50 4.33 6.59
C PRO A 60 1.07 5.78 6.89
N GLY A 61 1.85 6.54 7.68
CA GLY A 61 1.59 7.96 8.00
C GLY A 61 2.20 8.97 7.03
N ARG A 62 2.86 8.53 5.95
CA ARG A 62 3.53 9.40 4.96
C ARG A 62 3.06 9.13 3.54
N GLY A 63 2.94 7.85 3.17
CA GLY A 63 2.51 7.42 1.85
C GLY A 63 1.01 7.28 1.70
N ASN A 64 0.49 7.64 0.54
CA ASN A 64 -0.89 7.34 0.20
C ASN A 64 -0.99 5.88 -0.29
N HIS A 65 -1.75 5.05 0.43
CA HIS A 65 -1.92 3.62 0.17
C HIS A 65 -3.39 3.28 -0.18
N VAL A 66 -4.12 4.19 -0.82
CA VAL A 66 -5.54 3.98 -1.17
C VAL A 66 -5.76 3.38 -2.55
N ALA A 67 -4.77 3.48 -3.45
CA ALA A 67 -4.84 2.86 -4.77
C ALA A 67 -4.72 1.33 -4.68
N PRO A 68 -5.43 0.55 -5.53
CA PRO A 68 -5.40 -0.92 -5.50
C PRO A 68 -3.98 -1.52 -5.57
N ALA A 69 -3.10 -1.02 -6.44
CA ALA A 69 -1.70 -1.46 -6.49
C ALA A 69 -0.96 -1.23 -5.17
N ALA A 70 -1.10 -0.04 -4.58
CA ALA A 70 -0.45 0.28 -3.32
C ALA A 70 -0.99 -0.58 -2.16
N LEU A 71 -2.30 -0.85 -2.12
CA LEU A 71 -2.89 -1.77 -1.15
C LEU A 71 -2.35 -3.18 -1.30
N THR A 72 -2.23 -3.67 -2.54
CA THR A 72 -1.72 -5.02 -2.83
C THR A 72 -0.32 -5.21 -2.26
N VAL A 73 0.57 -4.24 -2.48
CA VAL A 73 1.94 -4.30 -1.94
C VAL A 73 1.97 -4.06 -0.42
N ALA A 74 1.18 -3.10 0.08
CA ALA A 74 1.13 -2.82 1.52
C ALA A 74 0.67 -4.05 2.33
N MET A 75 -0.33 -4.79 1.85
CA MET A 75 -0.80 -6.03 2.50
C MET A 75 0.20 -7.19 2.41
N ALA A 76 1.21 -7.11 1.54
CA ALA A 76 2.31 -8.07 1.52
C ALA A 76 3.39 -7.71 2.57
N LEU A 77 3.59 -6.41 2.82
CA LEU A 77 4.61 -5.88 3.74
C LEU A 77 4.11 -5.76 5.19
N PHE A 78 2.83 -5.47 5.38
CA PHE A 78 2.22 -5.18 6.67
C PHE A 78 1.01 -6.07 6.89
N ASP A 79 0.79 -6.48 8.14
CA ASP A 79 -0.48 -7.03 8.56
C ASP A 79 -1.29 -5.98 9.33
N PRO A 80 -2.63 -6.00 9.22
CA PRO A 80 -3.47 -5.11 9.99
C PRO A 80 -3.80 -5.66 11.39
N LEU A 81 -4.14 -4.77 12.32
CA LEU A 81 -4.73 -5.11 13.61
C LEU A 81 -6.07 -5.85 13.44
N VAL A 82 -6.89 -5.38 12.50
CA VAL A 82 -8.21 -5.94 12.17
C VAL A 82 -8.30 -6.18 10.66
N ARG A 83 -9.01 -7.21 10.21
CA ARG A 83 -9.30 -7.42 8.79
C ARG A 83 -10.79 -7.55 8.54
N LEU A 84 -11.20 -7.39 7.28
CA LEU A 84 -12.52 -7.80 6.83
C LEU A 84 -12.49 -9.28 6.43
N ASP A 85 -13.52 -10.05 6.80
CA ASP A 85 -13.77 -11.38 6.23
C ASP A 85 -14.55 -11.28 4.90
N HIS A 86 -14.88 -12.43 4.31
CA HIS A 86 -15.56 -12.48 3.02
C HIS A 86 -17.00 -11.96 3.09
N GLU A 87 -17.56 -11.91 4.30
CA GLU A 87 -18.87 -11.37 4.64
C GLU A 87 -18.81 -9.87 5.01
N GLY A 88 -17.64 -9.24 4.89
CA GLY A 88 -17.44 -7.83 5.21
C GLY A 88 -17.51 -7.51 6.69
N GLN A 89 -17.30 -8.50 7.57
CA GLN A 89 -17.28 -8.32 9.02
C GLN A 89 -15.85 -8.10 9.51
N PHE A 90 -15.70 -7.23 10.50
CA PHE A 90 -14.42 -7.01 11.18
C PHE A 90 -14.02 -8.24 11.99
N ARG A 91 -12.82 -8.74 11.73
CA ARG A 91 -12.19 -9.86 12.45
C ARG A 91 -10.83 -9.46 12.99
N PRO A 92 -10.48 -9.87 14.22
CA PRO A 92 -9.14 -9.70 14.74
C PRO A 92 -8.09 -10.36 13.82
N TYR A 93 -6.96 -9.70 13.62
CA TYR A 93 -5.81 -10.25 12.90
C TYR A 93 -4.54 -10.16 13.74
N LEU A 94 -3.78 -9.06 13.73
CA LEU A 94 -2.69 -8.87 14.70
C LEU A 94 -3.21 -8.62 16.11
N ALA A 95 -4.39 -7.98 16.21
CA ALA A 95 -5.14 -8.00 17.45
C ALA A 95 -5.72 -9.39 17.71
N GLU A 96 -5.73 -9.80 18.97
CA GLU A 96 -6.54 -10.90 19.47
C GLU A 96 -7.99 -10.45 19.71
N SER A 97 -8.19 -9.22 20.21
CA SER A 97 -9.51 -8.64 20.45
C SER A 97 -9.52 -7.12 20.30
N VAL A 98 -10.67 -6.58 19.90
CA VAL A 98 -10.98 -5.15 19.87
C VAL A 98 -12.34 -4.95 20.52
N THR A 99 -12.38 -4.32 21.69
CA THR A 99 -13.57 -4.29 22.54
C THR A 99 -13.93 -2.84 22.92
N PRO A 100 -15.15 -2.37 22.60
CA PRO A 100 -15.60 -1.04 23.01
C PRO A 100 -16.06 -1.06 24.47
N ASN A 101 -16.02 0.11 25.11
CA ASN A 101 -16.85 0.38 26.29
C ASN A 101 -18.31 0.64 25.89
N GLU A 102 -19.20 0.87 26.86
CA GLU A 102 -20.64 1.05 26.61
C GLU A 102 -20.96 2.26 25.71
N SER A 103 -20.13 3.31 25.74
CA SER A 103 -20.32 4.56 24.98
C SER A 103 -19.56 4.62 23.65
N TYR A 104 -18.79 3.59 23.31
CA TYR A 104 -17.93 3.49 22.13
C TYR A 104 -16.94 4.68 21.98
N ASP A 105 -16.55 5.29 23.09
CA ASP A 105 -15.53 6.34 23.17
C ASP A 105 -14.22 5.84 23.79
N GLN A 106 -14.18 4.58 24.24
CA GLN A 106 -12.95 3.87 24.57
C GLN A 106 -12.93 2.49 23.91
N TRP A 107 -11.78 2.12 23.35
CA TRP A 107 -11.59 0.84 22.69
C TRP A 107 -10.32 0.17 23.21
N THR A 108 -10.49 -1.01 23.81
CA THR A 108 -9.38 -1.85 24.26
C THR A 108 -8.96 -2.78 23.13
N VAL A 109 -7.69 -2.70 22.73
CA VAL A 109 -7.08 -3.59 21.74
C VAL A 109 -6.05 -4.46 22.46
N ARG A 110 -6.25 -5.78 22.40
CA ARG A 110 -5.28 -6.76 22.89
C ARG A 110 -4.56 -7.39 21.71
N LEU A 111 -3.23 -7.39 21.73
CA LEU A 111 -2.36 -7.90 20.69
C LEU A 111 -2.13 -9.40 20.86
N ARG A 112 -1.88 -10.10 19.75
CA ARG A 112 -1.42 -11.50 19.81
C ARG A 112 0.02 -11.55 20.35
N PRO A 113 0.32 -12.50 21.26
CA PRO A 113 1.68 -12.67 21.75
C PRO A 113 2.60 -13.24 20.68
N GLY A 114 3.90 -12.90 20.77
CA GLY A 114 4.96 -13.52 19.97
C GLY A 114 5.04 -13.06 18.52
N VAL A 115 4.30 -12.01 18.13
CA VAL A 115 4.46 -11.38 16.81
C VAL A 115 5.72 -10.52 16.82
N VAL A 116 6.51 -10.60 15.75
CA VAL A 116 7.71 -9.80 15.55
C VAL A 116 7.65 -9.07 14.22
N PHE A 117 8.28 -7.91 14.17
CA PHE A 117 8.55 -7.20 12.93
C PHE A 117 9.63 -7.92 12.10
N HIS A 118 9.76 -7.53 10.84
CA HIS A 118 10.76 -8.09 9.92
C HIS A 118 12.21 -7.94 10.41
N ASP A 119 12.50 -6.99 11.28
CA ASP A 119 13.81 -6.77 11.90
C ASP A 119 14.03 -7.59 13.19
N GLY A 120 13.03 -8.36 13.62
CA GLY A 120 13.08 -9.21 14.81
C GLY A 120 12.66 -8.52 16.11
N THR A 121 12.36 -7.22 16.09
CA THR A 121 11.79 -6.52 17.27
C THR A 121 10.35 -6.96 17.52
N PRO A 122 9.89 -6.99 18.79
CA PRO A 122 8.53 -7.43 19.10
C PRO A 122 7.48 -6.41 18.65
N LEU A 123 6.30 -6.90 18.27
CA LEU A 123 5.09 -6.08 18.20
C LEU A 123 4.41 -6.09 19.57
N ASP A 124 4.62 -5.02 20.32
CA ASP A 124 4.03 -4.79 21.64
C ASP A 124 3.18 -3.51 21.69
N ALA A 125 2.57 -3.26 22.85
CA ALA A 125 1.73 -2.09 23.10
C ALA A 125 2.50 -0.76 22.96
N ASP A 126 3.78 -0.74 23.35
CA ASP A 126 4.64 0.43 23.19
C ASP A 126 4.89 0.75 21.71
N ALA A 127 5.09 -0.27 20.87
CA ALA A 127 5.20 -0.10 19.42
C ALA A 127 3.91 0.49 18.83
N ILE A 128 2.73 0.03 19.25
CA ILE A 128 1.44 0.60 18.80
C ILE A 128 1.31 2.06 19.21
N LYS A 129 1.59 2.38 20.49
CA LYS A 129 1.57 3.76 20.97
C LYS A 129 2.55 4.63 20.21
N TRP A 130 3.77 4.14 19.97
CA TRP A 130 4.79 4.86 19.22
C TRP A 130 4.35 5.15 17.79
N ASN A 131 3.75 4.17 17.10
CA ASN A 131 3.19 4.34 15.75
C ASN A 131 2.12 5.43 15.73
N PHE A 132 1.19 5.38 16.69
CA PHE A 132 0.14 6.38 16.83
C PHE A 132 0.72 7.79 17.00
N ASP A 133 1.60 7.98 17.99
CA ASP A 133 2.15 9.29 18.35
C ASP A 133 3.06 9.87 17.23
N ASN A 134 3.91 9.03 16.61
CA ASN A 134 4.98 9.51 15.72
C ASN A 134 4.64 9.43 14.22
N LEU A 135 3.66 8.60 13.83
CA LEU A 135 3.28 8.46 12.42
C LEU A 135 1.89 9.01 12.15
N HIS A 136 0.90 8.66 12.97
CA HIS A 136 -0.49 8.99 12.67
C HIS A 136 -0.90 10.37 13.21
N LYS A 137 -0.50 10.72 14.44
CA LYS A 137 -0.75 12.05 15.04
C LYS A 137 0.24 13.13 14.63
N ARG A 138 1.35 12.75 13.97
CA ARG A 138 2.33 13.70 13.45
C ARG A 138 1.66 14.71 12.50
N GLN A 139 2.02 15.99 12.65
CA GLN A 139 1.57 17.04 11.74
C GLN A 139 1.97 16.72 10.30
N GLY A 140 1.02 16.86 9.36
CA GLY A 140 1.24 16.51 7.95
C GLY A 140 1.21 15.01 7.68
N SER A 141 0.78 14.18 8.63
CA SER A 141 0.48 12.78 8.37
C SER A 141 -0.74 12.64 7.45
N VAL A 142 -0.64 11.79 6.44
CA VAL A 142 -1.76 11.51 5.51
C VAL A 142 -2.91 10.78 6.19
N THR A 143 -2.66 10.11 7.32
CA THR A 143 -3.68 9.43 8.13
C THR A 143 -4.30 10.30 9.21
N PHE A 144 -3.80 11.53 9.41
CA PHE A 144 -4.24 12.39 10.51
C PHE A 144 -5.76 12.64 10.50
N GLY A 145 -6.33 12.85 9.32
CA GLY A 145 -7.78 13.04 9.16
C GLY A 145 -8.60 11.85 9.61
N SER A 146 -8.11 10.62 9.39
CA SER A 146 -8.79 9.38 9.78
C SER A 146 -8.80 9.19 11.29
N ILE A 147 -7.78 9.68 12.01
CA ILE A 147 -7.63 9.50 13.46
C ILE A 147 -7.94 10.76 14.29
N ARG A 148 -8.62 11.74 13.69
CA ARG A 148 -8.88 13.03 14.34
C ARG A 148 -9.64 12.90 15.67
N ASP A 149 -10.50 11.88 15.75
CA ASP A 149 -11.39 11.62 16.88
C ASP A 149 -10.76 10.75 17.97
N ILE A 150 -9.52 10.27 17.78
CA ILE A 150 -8.74 9.60 18.81
C ILE A 150 -7.91 10.65 19.54
N ASP A 151 -8.09 10.82 20.84
CA ASP A 151 -7.30 11.71 21.67
C ASP A 151 -5.90 11.14 21.92
N ARG A 152 -5.83 9.95 22.52
CA ARG A 152 -4.59 9.30 22.93
C ARG A 152 -4.67 7.78 22.91
N VAL A 153 -3.50 7.16 22.83
CA VAL A 153 -3.30 5.73 23.07
C VAL A 153 -2.59 5.54 24.41
N GLU A 154 -3.21 4.74 25.28
CA GLU A 154 -2.70 4.33 26.58
C GLU A 154 -2.17 2.91 26.52
N VAL A 155 -0.97 2.68 27.06
CA VAL A 155 -0.43 1.33 27.28
C VAL A 155 -0.89 0.86 28.65
N ILE A 156 -1.61 -0.26 28.69
CA ILE A 156 -2.09 -0.86 29.94
C ILE A 156 -1.09 -1.92 30.42
N ASP A 157 -0.61 -2.75 29.49
CA ASP A 157 0.43 -3.75 29.68
C ASP A 157 1.13 -4.04 28.34
N GLU A 158 2.06 -4.99 28.32
CA GLU A 158 2.88 -5.33 27.15
C GLU A 158 2.08 -5.62 25.88
N LEU A 159 0.85 -6.16 25.99
CA LEU A 159 0.04 -6.56 24.83
C LEU A 159 -1.31 -5.84 24.79
N THR A 160 -1.56 -4.85 25.64
CA THR A 160 -2.87 -4.20 25.73
C THR A 160 -2.74 -2.69 25.64
N VAL A 161 -3.45 -2.11 24.67
CA VAL A 161 -3.63 -0.66 24.57
C VAL A 161 -5.09 -0.26 24.66
N VAL A 162 -5.35 0.93 25.19
CA VAL A 162 -6.67 1.57 25.15
C VAL A 162 -6.59 2.84 24.32
N TYR A 163 -7.43 2.91 23.29
CA TYR A 163 -7.67 4.12 22.52
C TYR A 163 -8.76 4.92 23.20
N HIS A 164 -8.45 6.17 23.56
CA HIS A 164 -9.40 7.14 24.11
C HIS A 164 -9.85 8.08 23.01
N LEU A 165 -11.15 8.19 22.79
CA LEU A 165 -11.72 9.00 21.73
C LEU A 165 -12.42 10.24 22.29
N THR A 166 -12.48 11.30 21.49
CA THR A 166 -13.13 12.56 21.88
C THR A 166 -14.66 12.53 21.73
N GLN A 167 -15.19 11.47 21.12
CA GLN A 167 -16.61 11.24 20.89
C GLN A 167 -16.89 9.75 20.64
N THR A 168 -18.17 9.36 20.69
CA THR A 168 -18.64 8.03 20.29
C THR A 168 -18.28 7.73 18.83
N VAL A 169 -17.51 6.67 18.59
CA VAL A 169 -17.19 6.17 17.24
C VAL A 169 -17.40 4.66 17.19
N VAL A 170 -18.60 4.26 16.77
CA VAL A 170 -18.97 2.85 16.58
C VAL A 170 -18.09 2.13 15.52
N PRO A 171 -17.73 2.73 14.37
CA PRO A 171 -16.94 2.04 13.35
C PRO A 171 -15.42 2.08 13.60
N PHE A 172 -14.96 2.26 14.83
CA PHE A 172 -13.52 2.29 15.15
C PHE A 172 -12.71 1.11 14.57
N PRO A 173 -13.20 -0.15 14.57
CA PRO A 173 -12.46 -1.26 13.98
C PRO A 173 -12.13 -1.07 12.49
N ASP A 174 -12.90 -0.29 11.74
CA ASP A 174 -12.65 0.02 10.33
C ASP A 174 -11.30 0.72 10.14
N MET A 175 -10.99 1.65 11.03
CA MET A 175 -9.72 2.41 11.00
C MET A 175 -8.52 1.47 11.11
N LEU A 176 -8.68 0.38 11.85
CA LEU A 176 -7.64 -0.61 12.11
C LEU A 176 -7.44 -1.61 10.96
N THR A 177 -8.20 -1.50 9.86
CA THR A 177 -8.08 -2.38 8.68
C THR A 177 -7.06 -1.93 7.66
N ARG A 178 -6.59 -0.68 7.76
CA ARG A 178 -5.70 -0.05 6.76
C ARG A 178 -4.48 0.57 7.44
N ALA A 179 -3.90 1.60 6.81
CA ALA A 179 -2.70 2.30 7.24
C ALA A 179 -2.59 2.59 8.76
N VAL A 180 -3.67 3.00 9.42
CA VAL A 180 -3.67 3.27 10.87
C VAL A 180 -3.49 2.00 11.71
N GLY A 181 -3.98 0.88 11.19
CA GLY A 181 -3.86 -0.43 11.81
C GLY A 181 -2.70 -1.27 11.29
N TRP A 182 -1.77 -0.73 10.49
CA TRP A 182 -0.57 -1.41 10.01
C TRP A 182 0.64 -1.00 10.86
N PRO A 183 1.01 -1.75 11.90
CA PRO A 183 2.15 -1.39 12.73
C PRO A 183 3.43 -1.47 11.90
N VAL A 184 4.33 -0.50 12.07
CA VAL A 184 5.71 -0.55 11.56
C VAL A 184 6.71 -0.52 12.69
N SER A 185 7.88 -1.10 12.48
CA SER A 185 8.94 -1.14 13.51
C SER A 185 9.38 0.27 13.90
N PRO A 186 9.24 0.68 15.18
CA PRO A 186 9.81 1.93 15.68
C PRO A 186 11.33 2.01 15.48
N THR A 187 12.03 0.89 15.66
CA THR A 187 13.49 0.79 15.50
C THR A 187 13.90 1.11 14.07
N ALA A 188 13.22 0.54 13.09
CA ALA A 188 13.50 0.81 11.68
C ALA A 188 13.24 2.27 11.32
N VAL A 189 12.12 2.85 11.79
CA VAL A 189 11.81 4.25 11.49
C VAL A 189 12.82 5.20 12.14
N GLN A 190 13.28 4.91 13.36
CA GLN A 190 14.33 5.69 14.02
C GLN A 190 15.68 5.56 13.32
N GLN A 191 16.01 4.37 12.83
CA GLN A 191 17.26 4.12 12.10
C GLN A 191 17.32 4.84 10.76
N TYR A 192 16.25 4.76 9.96
CA TYR A 192 16.23 5.30 8.58
C TYR A 192 15.66 6.72 8.49
N GLY A 193 15.00 7.22 9.55
CA GLY A 193 14.45 8.57 9.62
C GLY A 193 13.50 8.87 8.47
N GLU A 194 13.82 9.93 7.70
CA GLU A 194 13.00 10.36 6.56
C GLU A 194 12.91 9.31 5.44
N GLU A 195 13.93 8.46 5.31
CA GLU A 195 14.03 7.42 4.30
C GLU A 195 13.36 6.10 4.70
N ALA A 196 12.80 6.00 5.91
CA ALA A 196 12.18 4.77 6.39
C ALA A 196 11.06 4.23 5.48
N GLY A 197 10.44 5.09 4.66
CA GLY A 197 9.48 4.68 3.63
C GLY A 197 10.06 3.94 2.44
N LEU A 198 11.38 3.99 2.25
CA LEU A 198 12.11 3.21 1.26
C LEU A 198 12.53 1.84 1.81
N TYR A 199 12.51 1.69 3.14
CA TYR A 199 12.89 0.49 3.88
C TYR A 199 11.78 0.08 4.86
N PRO A 200 10.55 -0.22 4.37
CA PRO A 200 9.44 -0.58 5.23
C PRO A 200 9.73 -1.87 6.00
N VAL A 201 9.53 -1.82 7.31
CA VAL A 201 9.68 -2.95 8.23
C VAL A 201 8.34 -3.15 8.92
N GLY A 202 7.58 -4.14 8.45
CA GLY A 202 6.27 -4.51 8.97
C GLY A 202 6.30 -5.89 9.62
N THR A 203 5.12 -6.51 9.71
CA THR A 203 4.95 -7.89 10.20
C THR A 203 4.52 -8.86 9.10
N GLY A 204 4.25 -8.35 7.90
CA GLY A 204 3.64 -9.10 6.80
C GLY A 204 4.49 -10.28 6.32
N PRO A 205 3.91 -11.16 5.48
CA PRO A 205 4.61 -12.37 5.03
C PRO A 205 5.81 -12.10 4.12
N PHE A 206 5.96 -10.89 3.55
CA PHE A 206 7.06 -10.53 2.66
C PHE A 206 7.83 -9.31 3.16
N LYS A 207 9.15 -9.29 2.90
CA LYS A 207 10.04 -8.15 3.16
C LYS A 207 10.41 -7.50 1.85
N LEU A 208 10.52 -6.18 1.83
CA LEU A 208 11.05 -5.48 0.66
C LEU A 208 12.57 -5.69 0.57
N VAL A 209 13.03 -6.21 -0.57
CA VAL A 209 14.44 -6.43 -0.91
C VAL A 209 14.97 -5.26 -1.74
N SER A 210 14.21 -4.78 -2.72
CA SER A 210 14.61 -3.63 -3.53
C SER A 210 13.43 -2.90 -4.12
N TRP A 211 13.58 -1.59 -4.31
CA TRP A 211 12.57 -0.75 -4.94
C TRP A 211 13.21 0.17 -5.97
N ARG A 212 12.88 -0.05 -7.24
CA ARG A 212 13.27 0.81 -8.37
C ARG A 212 12.03 1.53 -8.85
N ARG A 213 12.00 2.84 -8.65
CA ARG A 213 10.87 3.69 -8.96
C ARG A 213 10.49 3.55 -10.43
N ASP A 214 9.19 3.44 -10.68
CA ASP A 214 8.58 3.26 -12.00
C ASP A 214 9.10 2.03 -12.79
N ASP A 215 9.73 1.04 -12.12
CA ASP A 215 10.23 -0.22 -12.71
C ASP A 215 9.67 -1.42 -11.94
N ARG A 216 10.12 -1.67 -10.70
CA ARG A 216 9.70 -2.83 -9.91
C ARG A 216 10.02 -2.75 -8.42
N LEU A 217 9.25 -3.51 -7.65
CA LEU A 217 9.55 -3.92 -6.28
C LEU A 217 9.91 -5.40 -6.25
N VAL A 218 10.88 -5.77 -5.42
CA VAL A 218 11.27 -7.16 -5.12
C VAL A 218 11.24 -7.34 -3.62
#